data_AF-A0A7X6ZWG4-F1
#
_entry.id   AF-A0A7X6ZWG4-F1
#
_cell.length_a   1.000
_cell.length_b   1.000
_cell.length_c   1.000
_cell.angle_alpha   90.00
_cell.angle_beta   90.00
_cell.angle_gamma   90.00
#
_symmetry.space_group_name_H-M   'P 1'
#
loop_
_entity.id
_entity.type
_entity.pdbx_description
1 polymer ?
#
loop_
_entity_poly.entity_id
_entity_poly.type
_entity_poly.pdbx_seq_one_letter_code
_entity_poly.pdbx_strand_id
1 'polypeptide(L)'
;MQQDITRIVADISIAECQFILDGQASCQDICFAKSVEISAFDKKVLDSIEKKYRKIYNGEILNHTTFKLSDLDLEMIRSVPQGGSWKDIPQETVQKSKRLVRITETGGRTTLYGRIDYTKPSYTITTYFNRPGNGTYVHPIRERVISVREATRFQCFPDDYYFYGNKTDMLKQVGNAVPVLLAYNIGKAIREKTGCSTSVDLFSGAGGMTYGFKRAGINAIIANDIMESACVTLKANCPEISVLCGDITSESTKQQIIQAGINGRADVICGGPPCQGFSMAGFRAKDDPRNQLFRDFVDIVSGVNPKVIVFENVEGLLSYQNGETYRNIIELFSELGYNAEGRSLFANHYGAPQRRKRVIILCVRKDIGIMPSDIFPQAITPNLDKQVNAYETIADLENVECSETAKYSSDYTSPMLQYLKSEISIDDFLEKVRDDSVSESEEGEAEEETFESESYEQLTIFTA
;
A
#
# COMPACT_ATOMS: atom_id res chain seq x y z
N MET A 1 -0.85 -22.28 -8.53
CA MET A 1 0.56 -22.66 -8.80
C MET A 1 0.85 -22.83 -10.29
N GLN A 2 0.28 -23.83 -10.98
CA GLN A 2 0.62 -24.08 -12.39
C GLN A 2 0.46 -22.83 -13.26
N GLN A 3 -0.71 -22.17 -13.19
CA GLN A 3 -1.00 -20.95 -13.93
C GLN A 3 0.07 -19.86 -13.71
N ASP A 4 0.50 -19.68 -12.47
CA ASP A 4 1.49 -18.66 -12.09
C ASP A 4 2.88 -18.98 -12.63
N ILE A 5 3.31 -20.25 -12.53
CA ILE A 5 4.62 -20.67 -13.07
C ILE A 5 4.61 -20.57 -14.59
N THR A 6 3.51 -20.93 -15.26
CA THR A 6 3.37 -20.83 -16.72
C THR A 6 3.54 -19.40 -17.25
N ARG A 7 3.33 -18.37 -16.43
CA ARG A 7 3.58 -16.97 -16.82
C ARG A 7 5.05 -16.60 -16.89
N ILE A 8 5.93 -17.43 -16.36
CA ILE A 8 7.38 -17.19 -16.31
C ILE A 8 8.13 -18.26 -17.13
N VAL A 9 7.74 -19.52 -16.98
CA VAL A 9 8.33 -20.66 -17.69
C VAL A 9 7.24 -21.38 -18.47
N ALA A 10 7.35 -21.39 -19.80
CA ALA A 10 6.45 -22.16 -20.64
C ALA A 10 6.52 -23.66 -20.31
N ASP A 11 5.41 -24.37 -20.52
CA ASP A 11 5.35 -25.83 -20.46
C ASP A 11 5.60 -26.49 -19.10
N ILE A 12 4.97 -26.02 -18.03
CA ILE A 12 4.90 -26.78 -16.75
C ILE A 12 3.60 -27.58 -16.63
N SER A 13 3.72 -28.87 -16.32
CA SER A 13 2.58 -29.78 -16.12
C SER A 13 2.07 -29.77 -14.68
N ILE A 14 0.84 -30.26 -14.48
CA ILE A 14 0.26 -30.45 -13.14
C ILE A 14 1.08 -31.47 -12.33
N ALA A 15 1.56 -32.53 -12.96
CA ALA A 15 2.40 -33.54 -12.31
C ALA A 15 3.71 -32.94 -11.78
N GLU A 16 4.35 -32.05 -12.56
CA GLU A 16 5.54 -31.34 -12.12
C GLU A 16 5.24 -30.37 -10.98
N CYS A 17 4.10 -29.67 -11.01
CA CYS A 17 3.66 -28.86 -9.87
C CYS A 17 3.48 -29.71 -8.61
N GLN A 18 2.92 -30.92 -8.74
CA GLN A 18 2.75 -31.84 -7.62
C GLN A 18 4.11 -32.29 -7.05
N PHE A 19 5.07 -32.66 -7.89
CA PHE A 19 6.44 -32.97 -7.45
C PHE A 19 7.12 -31.80 -6.75
N ILE A 20 6.88 -30.57 -7.21
CA ILE A 20 7.30 -29.39 -6.47
C ILE A 20 6.62 -29.39 -5.12
N LEU A 21 5.29 -29.35 -5.03
CA LEU A 21 4.57 -29.27 -3.75
C LEU A 21 5.01 -30.33 -2.73
N ASP A 22 5.22 -31.57 -3.18
CA ASP A 22 5.65 -32.70 -2.33
C ASP A 22 7.14 -32.68 -1.94
N GLY A 23 7.93 -31.73 -2.46
CA GLY A 23 9.36 -31.61 -2.12
C GLY A 23 10.28 -32.55 -2.88
N GLN A 24 9.79 -33.14 -3.97
CA GLN A 24 10.54 -34.07 -4.81
C GLN A 24 11.35 -33.36 -5.90
N ALA A 25 10.97 -32.14 -6.26
CA ALA A 25 11.69 -31.27 -7.19
C ALA A 25 11.55 -29.79 -6.78
N SER A 26 12.42 -28.93 -7.29
CA SER A 26 12.24 -27.47 -7.29
C SER A 26 11.89 -26.95 -8.68
N CYS A 27 11.42 -25.69 -8.76
CA CYS A 27 11.23 -25.01 -10.04
C CYS A 27 12.54 -24.94 -10.85
N GLN A 28 13.68 -24.78 -10.17
CA GLN A 28 15.01 -24.74 -10.79
C GLN A 28 15.36 -26.11 -11.41
N ASP A 29 15.08 -27.21 -10.71
CA ASP A 29 15.35 -28.56 -11.23
C ASP A 29 14.57 -28.83 -12.52
N ILE A 30 13.31 -28.37 -12.58
CA ILE A 30 12.46 -28.49 -13.77
C ILE A 30 12.98 -27.61 -14.91
N CYS A 31 13.37 -26.36 -14.62
CA CYS A 31 13.97 -25.49 -15.64
C CYS A 31 15.24 -26.10 -16.22
N PHE A 32 16.09 -26.66 -15.37
CA PHE A 32 17.32 -27.35 -15.77
C PHE A 32 17.03 -28.59 -16.63
N ALA A 33 16.11 -29.45 -16.20
CA ALA A 33 15.72 -30.65 -16.93
C ALA A 33 15.16 -30.33 -18.33
N LYS A 34 14.48 -29.19 -18.48
CA LYS A 34 13.90 -28.73 -19.76
C LYS A 34 14.81 -27.81 -20.57
N SER A 35 16.04 -27.55 -20.10
CA SER A 35 16.97 -26.61 -20.74
C SER A 35 16.37 -25.21 -20.97
N VAL A 36 15.53 -24.74 -20.03
CA VAL A 36 14.94 -23.39 -20.08
C VAL A 36 15.89 -22.42 -19.39
N GLU A 37 16.40 -21.46 -20.15
CA GLU A 37 17.16 -20.34 -19.59
C GLU A 37 16.22 -19.24 -19.09
N ILE A 38 16.44 -18.83 -17.84
CA ILE A 38 15.67 -17.77 -17.17
C ILE A 38 16.60 -16.74 -16.55
N SER A 39 16.14 -15.49 -16.49
CA SER A 39 16.91 -14.40 -15.90
C SER A 39 17.14 -14.59 -14.40
N ALA A 40 18.13 -13.90 -13.82
CA ALA A 40 18.37 -13.94 -12.37
C ALA A 40 17.16 -13.40 -11.58
N PHE A 41 16.42 -12.45 -12.15
CA PHE A 41 15.19 -11.93 -11.57
C PHE A 41 14.08 -13.00 -11.57
N ASP A 42 13.84 -13.64 -12.71
CA ASP A 42 12.81 -14.68 -12.84
C ASP A 42 13.10 -15.90 -11.98
N LYS A 43 14.38 -16.24 -11.76
CA LYS A 43 14.79 -17.26 -10.76
C LYS A 43 14.26 -16.92 -9.37
N LYS A 44 14.47 -15.69 -8.89
CA LYS A 44 13.97 -15.23 -7.58
C LYS A 44 12.45 -15.27 -7.51
N VAL A 45 11.77 -14.93 -8.61
CA VAL A 45 10.31 -14.96 -8.70
C VAL A 45 9.80 -16.40 -8.64
N LEU A 46 10.37 -17.35 -9.40
CA LEU A 46 9.98 -18.76 -9.35
C LEU A 46 10.22 -19.37 -7.97
N ASP A 47 11.38 -19.10 -7.36
CA ASP A 47 11.66 -19.56 -5.99
C ASP A 47 10.64 -18.99 -4.98
N SER A 48 10.15 -17.77 -5.21
CA SER A 48 9.11 -17.14 -4.38
C SER A 48 7.74 -17.76 -4.59
N ILE A 49 7.35 -18.04 -5.84
CA ILE A 49 6.11 -18.75 -6.18
C ILE A 49 6.12 -20.16 -5.59
N GLU A 50 7.24 -20.88 -5.72
CA GLU A 50 7.43 -22.19 -5.10
C GLU A 50 7.23 -22.13 -3.59
N LYS A 51 7.96 -21.25 -2.89
CA LYS A 51 7.85 -21.09 -1.43
C LYS A 51 6.43 -20.73 -1.01
N LYS A 52 5.78 -19.80 -1.72
CA LYS A 52 4.38 -19.40 -1.50
C LYS A 52 3.46 -20.63 -1.54
N TYR A 53 3.48 -21.38 -2.65
CA TYR A 53 2.54 -22.48 -2.83
C TYR A 53 2.85 -23.71 -1.96
N ARG A 54 4.12 -23.99 -1.66
CA ARG A 54 4.49 -25.03 -0.68
C ARG A 54 3.93 -24.74 0.71
N LYS A 55 4.10 -23.51 1.20
CA LYS A 55 3.59 -23.09 2.51
C LYS A 55 2.06 -23.20 2.54
N ILE A 56 1.38 -22.68 1.52
CA ILE A 56 -0.09 -22.78 1.40
C ILE A 56 -0.54 -24.25 1.41
N TYR A 57 0.11 -25.11 0.62
CA TYR A 57 -0.20 -26.54 0.53
C TYR A 57 -0.03 -27.27 1.88
N ASN A 58 0.96 -26.85 2.68
CA ASN A 58 1.20 -27.38 4.02
C ASN A 58 0.26 -26.78 5.10
N GLY A 59 -0.67 -25.89 4.73
CA GLY A 59 -1.54 -25.16 5.66
C GLY A 59 -0.80 -24.13 6.52
N GLU A 60 0.34 -23.63 6.03
CA GLU A 60 1.17 -22.65 6.72
C GLU A 60 0.81 -21.22 6.32
N ILE A 61 0.91 -20.31 7.28
CA ILE A 61 0.64 -18.88 7.11
C ILE A 61 1.88 -18.20 6.52
N LEU A 62 1.68 -17.48 5.43
CA LEU A 62 2.74 -16.75 4.76
C LEU A 62 3.21 -15.55 5.60
N ASN A 63 4.52 -15.41 5.77
CA ASN A 63 5.16 -14.26 6.42
C ASN A 63 4.66 -13.93 7.85
N HIS A 64 4.18 -14.92 8.63
CA HIS A 64 3.76 -14.69 10.03
C HIS A 64 4.94 -14.65 11.00
N THR A 65 5.82 -13.65 10.85
CA THR A 65 6.98 -13.46 11.72
C THR A 65 6.98 -12.09 12.38
N THR A 66 7.56 -12.02 13.59
CA THR A 66 7.71 -10.80 14.38
C THR A 66 9.18 -10.57 14.76
N PHE A 67 9.43 -9.53 15.56
CA PHE A 67 10.75 -9.11 16.01
C PHE A 67 10.89 -9.30 17.52
N LYS A 68 12.08 -9.71 17.95
CA LYS A 68 12.42 -9.75 19.37
C LYS A 68 12.57 -8.33 19.89
N LEU A 69 11.89 -8.03 20.99
CA LEU A 69 12.01 -6.77 21.71
C LEU A 69 13.14 -6.84 22.73
N SER A 70 13.71 -5.68 23.06
CA SER A 70 14.64 -5.57 24.19
C SER A 70 13.90 -5.76 25.51
N ASP A 71 14.61 -6.13 26.58
CA ASP A 71 14.01 -6.26 27.92
C ASP A 71 13.37 -4.95 28.38
N LEU A 72 13.98 -3.83 28.02
CA LEU A 72 13.45 -2.49 28.31
C LEU A 72 12.18 -2.18 27.50
N ASP A 73 12.13 -2.53 26.20
CA ASP A 73 10.91 -2.37 25.40
C ASP A 73 9.77 -3.26 25.94
N LEU A 74 10.09 -4.48 26.40
CA LEU A 74 9.12 -5.37 27.03
C LEU A 74 8.58 -4.78 28.33
N GLU A 75 9.46 -4.26 29.18
CA GLU A 75 9.08 -3.55 30.42
C GLU A 75 8.13 -2.38 30.11
N MET A 76 8.43 -1.59 29.08
CA MET A 76 7.61 -0.46 28.65
C MET A 76 6.21 -0.91 28.20
N ILE A 77 6.10 -1.87 27.27
CA ILE A 77 4.81 -2.20 26.67
C ILE A 77 3.87 -2.96 27.61
N ARG A 78 4.40 -3.64 28.64
CA ARG A 78 3.59 -4.38 29.63
C ARG A 78 2.60 -3.51 30.38
N SER A 79 2.97 -2.25 30.63
CA SER A 79 2.13 -1.30 31.36
C SER A 79 1.10 -0.60 30.47
N VAL A 80 1.23 -0.72 29.15
CA VAL A 80 0.36 -0.05 28.18
C VAL A 80 -0.90 -0.90 27.95
N PRO A 81 -2.11 -0.45 28.34
CA PRO A 81 -3.36 -1.17 28.06
C PRO A 81 -3.76 -1.03 26.58
N GLN A 82 -4.79 -1.76 26.12
CA GLN A 82 -5.34 -1.57 24.77
C GLN A 82 -5.77 -0.12 24.55
N GLY A 83 -5.40 0.46 23.40
CA GLY A 83 -5.62 1.89 23.11
C GLY A 83 -4.70 2.84 23.88
N GLY A 84 -3.88 2.33 24.79
CA GLY A 84 -2.87 3.10 25.53
C GLY A 84 -1.64 3.45 24.69
N SER A 85 -0.73 4.20 25.30
CA SER A 85 0.48 4.76 24.69
C SER A 85 1.63 4.91 25.69
N TRP A 86 2.68 5.62 25.28
CA TRP A 86 3.80 6.02 26.15
C TRP A 86 3.36 6.73 27.44
N LYS A 87 2.16 7.34 27.47
CA LYS A 87 1.60 8.00 28.67
C LYS A 87 1.28 7.04 29.81
N ASP A 88 1.08 5.76 29.50
CA ASP A 88 0.75 4.72 30.47
C ASP A 88 2.01 4.06 31.09
N ILE A 89 3.21 4.44 30.61
CA ILE A 89 4.47 3.87 31.08
C ILE A 89 4.84 4.52 32.44
N PRO A 90 5.09 3.71 33.50
CA PRO A 90 5.49 4.22 34.80
C PRO A 90 6.75 5.08 34.74
N GLN A 91 6.80 6.13 35.58
CA GLN A 91 7.93 7.07 35.59
C GLN A 91 9.27 6.37 35.86
N GLU A 92 9.30 5.36 36.72
CA GLU A 92 10.48 4.53 36.97
C GLU A 92 11.03 3.84 35.71
N THR A 93 10.17 3.40 34.80
CA THR A 93 10.56 2.82 33.50
C THR A 93 10.94 3.93 32.51
N VAL A 94 10.24 5.07 32.51
CA VAL A 94 10.56 6.23 31.67
C VAL A 94 12.00 6.69 31.89
N GLN A 95 12.45 6.79 33.14
CA GLN A 95 13.81 7.26 33.48
C GLN A 95 14.93 6.32 32.98
N LYS A 96 14.60 5.07 32.65
CA LYS A 96 15.56 4.12 32.04
C LYS A 96 15.83 4.42 30.55
N SER A 97 15.04 5.30 29.92
CA SER A 97 15.14 5.60 28.49
C SER A 97 15.21 7.10 28.22
N LYS A 98 16.37 7.57 27.74
CA LYS A 98 16.58 8.95 27.28
C LYS A 98 15.53 9.39 26.25
N ARG A 99 15.06 8.46 25.42
CA ARG A 99 14.02 8.73 24.42
C ARG A 99 12.67 9.02 25.08
N LEU A 100 12.25 8.22 26.06
CA LEU A 100 10.97 8.42 26.75
C LEU A 100 11.00 9.68 27.63
N VAL A 101 12.12 9.95 28.30
CA VAL A 101 12.31 11.21 29.04
C VAL A 101 12.05 12.40 28.11
N ARG A 102 12.74 12.44 26.96
CA ARG A 102 12.53 13.50 25.96
C ARG A 102 11.09 13.57 25.46
N ILE A 103 10.46 12.44 25.16
CA ILE A 103 9.05 12.40 24.70
C ILE A 103 8.11 13.00 25.74
N THR A 104 8.35 12.73 27.02
CA THR A 104 7.55 13.23 28.14
C THR A 104 7.73 14.74 28.31
N GLU A 105 8.96 15.23 28.16
CA GLU A 105 9.29 16.67 28.23
C GLU A 105 8.73 17.47 27.06
N THR A 106 8.78 16.93 25.83
CA THR A 106 8.40 17.67 24.61
C THR A 106 6.95 17.44 24.16
N GLY A 107 6.17 16.62 24.88
CA GLY A 107 4.78 16.32 24.51
C GLY A 107 4.65 15.48 23.23
N GLY A 108 5.34 14.34 23.15
CA GLY A 108 5.36 13.50 21.95
C GLY A 108 3.99 12.93 21.52
N ARG A 109 3.89 12.51 20.26
CA ARG A 109 2.65 11.98 19.66
C ARG A 109 2.06 10.84 20.52
N THR A 110 0.75 10.86 20.73
CA THR A 110 0.03 9.83 21.52
C THR A 110 0.06 8.45 20.87
N THR A 111 0.53 8.31 19.64
CA THR A 111 0.70 7.02 18.97
C THR A 111 1.98 6.29 19.37
N LEU A 112 2.98 6.96 19.98
CA LEU A 112 4.24 6.31 20.33
C LEU A 112 4.04 5.29 21.45
N TYR A 113 4.71 4.12 21.35
CA TYR A 113 4.53 2.98 22.25
C TYR A 113 3.07 2.52 22.35
N GLY A 114 2.29 2.77 21.30
CA GLY A 114 0.86 2.50 21.31
C GLY A 114 0.55 1.01 21.24
N ARG A 115 -0.46 0.59 22.00
CA ARG A 115 -1.07 -0.73 21.86
C ARG A 115 -2.35 -0.63 21.07
N ILE A 116 -2.48 -1.48 20.06
CA ILE A 116 -3.65 -1.50 19.17
C ILE A 116 -4.91 -1.77 20.02
N ASP A 117 -5.97 -1.01 19.73
CA ASP A 117 -7.28 -1.14 20.34
C ASP A 117 -8.13 -2.05 19.46
N TYR A 118 -8.63 -3.17 20.01
CA TYR A 118 -9.45 -4.10 19.24
C TYR A 118 -10.77 -3.52 18.75
N THR A 119 -11.28 -2.48 19.40
CA THR A 119 -12.58 -1.87 19.08
C THR A 119 -12.50 -0.83 17.97
N LYS A 120 -11.30 -0.52 17.47
CA LYS A 120 -11.07 0.53 16.47
C LYS A 120 -10.24 0.01 15.30
N PRO A 121 -10.28 0.69 14.14
CA PRO A 121 -9.30 0.45 13.09
C PRO A 121 -7.88 0.77 13.60
N SER A 122 -6.89 0.04 13.07
CA SER A 122 -5.49 0.26 13.45
C SER A 122 -5.01 1.66 13.05
N TYR A 123 -4.01 2.19 13.74
CA TYR A 123 -3.31 3.36 13.23
C TYR A 123 -2.48 3.01 12.00
N THR A 124 -1.98 4.04 11.30
CA THR A 124 -1.16 3.86 10.11
C THR A 124 0.02 2.92 10.36
N ILE A 125 0.12 1.85 9.57
CA ILE A 125 1.28 0.97 9.53
C ILE A 125 2.41 1.64 8.74
N THR A 126 3.59 1.79 9.34
CA THR A 126 4.75 2.47 8.75
C THR A 126 5.94 1.53 8.59
N THR A 127 7.00 1.95 7.91
CA THR A 127 8.18 1.10 7.60
C THR A 127 9.01 0.64 8.81
N TYR A 128 8.61 1.00 10.04
CA TYR A 128 9.28 0.63 11.28
C TYR A 128 8.32 0.06 12.32
N PHE A 129 7.30 -0.70 11.88
CA PHE A 129 6.37 -1.37 12.79
C PHE A 129 7.00 -2.48 13.66
N ASN A 130 8.30 -2.73 13.51
CA ASN A 130 9.08 -3.60 14.38
C ASN A 130 9.48 -2.98 15.73
N ARG A 131 9.21 -1.68 15.94
CA ARG A 131 9.61 -0.96 17.15
C ARG A 131 8.42 -0.26 17.79
N PRO A 132 8.09 -0.51 19.07
CA PRO A 132 6.95 0.12 19.72
C PRO A 132 7.11 1.65 19.79
N GLY A 133 8.34 2.15 19.93
CA GLY A 133 8.62 3.58 19.98
C GLY A 133 8.35 4.38 18.71
N ASN A 134 7.86 3.76 17.62
CA ASN A 134 7.62 4.41 16.34
C ASN A 134 6.13 4.54 15.98
N GLY A 135 5.20 4.05 16.82
CA GLY A 135 3.77 4.12 16.57
C GLY A 135 2.99 3.06 17.35
N THR A 136 1.73 2.85 16.95
CA THR A 136 0.82 1.91 17.62
C THR A 136 0.94 0.53 17.00
N TYR A 137 1.99 -0.20 17.37
CA TYR A 137 2.32 -1.51 16.78
C TYR A 137 2.35 -2.65 17.79
N VAL A 138 2.12 -2.36 19.08
CA VAL A 138 2.04 -3.41 20.09
C VAL A 138 0.74 -4.18 19.89
N HIS A 139 0.84 -5.50 19.83
CA HIS A 139 -0.30 -6.39 19.65
C HIS A 139 -1.35 -6.15 20.76
N PRO A 140 -2.66 -6.23 20.49
CA PRO A 140 -3.71 -5.93 21.47
C PRO A 140 -3.61 -6.67 22.81
N ILE A 141 -3.31 -7.98 22.80
CA ILE A 141 -3.19 -8.77 24.04
C ILE A 141 -1.78 -9.32 24.31
N ARG A 142 -0.98 -9.58 23.26
CA ARG A 142 0.36 -10.18 23.39
C ARG A 142 1.45 -9.17 23.73
N GLU A 143 2.48 -9.61 24.44
CA GLU A 143 3.70 -8.83 24.74
C GLU A 143 4.69 -8.84 23.55
N ARG A 144 4.21 -8.47 22.37
CA ARG A 144 5.02 -8.35 21.14
C ARG A 144 4.49 -7.23 20.27
N VAL A 145 5.30 -6.81 19.30
CA VAL A 145 4.78 -6.06 18.15
C VAL A 145 4.03 -7.01 17.20
N ILE A 146 3.17 -6.43 16.37
CA ILE A 146 2.46 -7.17 15.33
C ILE A 146 3.42 -7.90 14.38
N SER A 147 2.97 -9.03 13.84
CA SER A 147 3.71 -9.77 12.82
C SER A 147 3.63 -9.07 11.46
N VAL A 148 4.47 -9.47 10.51
CA VAL A 148 4.38 -8.98 9.12
C VAL A 148 3.02 -9.34 8.52
N ARG A 149 2.49 -10.56 8.73
CA ARG A 149 1.15 -10.96 8.27
C ARG A 149 0.02 -10.11 8.89
N GLU A 150 0.07 -9.81 10.17
CA GLU A 150 -0.91 -8.92 10.81
C GLU A 150 -0.85 -7.51 10.20
N ALA A 151 0.35 -6.99 9.96
CA ALA A 151 0.57 -5.71 9.30
C ALA A 151 0.05 -5.69 7.84
N THR A 152 0.22 -6.78 7.08
CA THR A 152 -0.26 -6.88 5.69
C THR A 152 -1.78 -6.94 5.61
N ARG A 153 -2.43 -7.57 6.59
CA ARG A 153 -3.91 -7.58 6.70
C ARG A 153 -4.46 -6.18 6.96
N PHE A 154 -3.79 -5.35 7.76
CA PHE A 154 -4.17 -3.94 7.91
C PHE A 154 -4.01 -3.13 6.62
N GLN A 155 -3.14 -3.55 5.70
CA GLN A 155 -3.02 -3.01 4.34
C GLN A 155 -3.95 -3.71 3.33
N CYS A 156 -4.80 -4.62 3.81
CA CYS A 156 -5.80 -5.35 3.04
C CYS A 156 -5.24 -6.27 1.95
N PHE A 157 -3.98 -6.69 2.05
CA PHE A 157 -3.47 -7.74 1.16
C PHE A 157 -4.07 -9.10 1.55
N PRO A 158 -4.50 -9.92 0.58
CA PRO A 158 -4.94 -11.28 0.84
C PRO A 158 -3.90 -12.15 1.58
N ASP A 159 -4.37 -13.17 2.28
CA ASP A 159 -3.56 -14.09 3.08
C ASP A 159 -2.63 -14.96 2.23
N ASP A 160 -2.96 -15.16 0.95
CA ASP A 160 -2.10 -15.81 -0.04
C ASP A 160 -1.11 -14.85 -0.72
N TYR A 161 -1.12 -13.55 -0.40
CA TYR A 161 -0.14 -12.60 -0.90
C TYR A 161 1.22 -12.78 -0.20
N TYR A 162 2.25 -13.17 -0.94
CA TYR A 162 3.59 -13.48 -0.42
C TYR A 162 4.54 -12.29 -0.50
N PHE A 163 5.25 -11.98 0.58
CA PHE A 163 6.27 -10.92 0.60
C PHE A 163 7.68 -11.52 0.55
N TYR A 164 8.46 -11.12 -0.44
CA TYR A 164 9.86 -11.51 -0.64
C TYR A 164 10.84 -10.51 -0.01
N GLY A 165 11.98 -11.01 0.46
CA GLY A 165 13.08 -10.21 1.00
C GLY A 165 13.37 -10.51 2.47
N ASN A 166 14.32 -9.77 3.05
CA ASN A 166 14.61 -9.90 4.47
C ASN A 166 13.52 -9.19 5.30
N LYS A 167 13.55 -9.36 6.63
CA LYS A 167 12.59 -8.72 7.54
C LYS A 167 12.45 -7.22 7.33
N THR A 168 13.56 -6.50 7.12
CA THR A 168 13.56 -5.04 6.88
C THR A 168 12.92 -4.68 5.54
N ASP A 169 13.17 -5.48 4.49
CA ASP A 169 12.55 -5.27 3.18
C ASP A 169 11.03 -5.39 3.28
N MET A 170 10.55 -6.42 3.99
CA MET A 170 9.11 -6.61 4.22
C MET A 170 8.49 -5.44 5.01
N LEU A 171 9.18 -4.90 6.03
CA LEU A 171 8.70 -3.69 6.73
C LEU A 171 8.52 -2.51 5.77
N LYS A 172 9.49 -2.27 4.89
CA LYS A 172 9.45 -1.17 3.91
C LYS A 172 8.30 -1.37 2.92
N GLN A 173 8.19 -2.57 2.37
CA GLN A 173 7.13 -2.95 1.43
C GLN A 173 5.74 -2.71 2.02
N VAL A 174 5.48 -3.23 3.23
CA VAL A 174 4.18 -3.12 3.88
C VAL A 174 3.90 -1.69 4.35
N GLY A 175 4.88 -1.00 4.93
CA GLY A 175 4.71 0.37 5.43
C GLY A 175 4.45 1.40 4.33
N ASN A 176 5.07 1.22 3.16
CA ASN A 176 4.91 2.12 2.01
C ASN A 176 3.69 1.80 1.14
N ALA A 177 3.13 0.58 1.23
CA ALA A 177 1.99 0.19 0.40
C ALA A 177 0.78 1.12 0.57
N VAL A 178 0.09 1.35 -0.55
CA VAL A 178 -1.28 1.84 -0.57
C VAL A 178 -2.21 0.68 -0.19
N PRO A 179 -3.16 0.86 0.74
CA PRO A 179 -4.11 -0.20 1.10
C PRO A 179 -4.88 -0.69 -0.13
N VAL A 180 -4.98 -2.01 -0.29
CA VAL A 180 -5.58 -2.64 -1.48
C VAL A 180 -7.03 -2.18 -1.70
N LEU A 181 -7.82 -2.08 -0.62
CA LEU A 181 -9.22 -1.64 -0.72
C LEU A 181 -9.38 -0.18 -1.12
N LEU A 182 -8.48 0.70 -0.67
CA LEU A 182 -8.47 2.10 -1.12
C LEU A 182 -8.16 2.17 -2.62
N ALA A 183 -7.11 1.48 -3.06
CA ALA A 183 -6.74 1.40 -4.47
C ALA A 183 -7.86 0.78 -5.33
N TYR A 184 -8.51 -0.28 -4.85
CA TYR A 184 -9.64 -0.91 -5.53
C TYR A 184 -10.79 0.09 -5.74
N ASN A 185 -11.20 0.83 -4.71
CA ASN A 185 -12.30 1.78 -4.81
C ASN A 185 -11.97 2.92 -5.79
N ILE A 186 -10.74 3.46 -5.76
CA ILE A 186 -10.26 4.44 -6.74
C ILE A 186 -10.32 3.85 -8.16
N GLY A 187 -9.77 2.65 -8.36
CA GLY A 187 -9.77 1.98 -9.65
C GLY A 187 -11.17 1.69 -10.18
N LYS A 188 -12.11 1.31 -9.30
CA LYS A 188 -13.51 1.05 -9.64
C LYS A 188 -14.20 2.32 -10.12
N ALA A 189 -14.09 3.41 -9.37
CA ALA A 189 -14.67 4.71 -9.74
C ALA A 189 -14.14 5.21 -11.09
N ILE A 190 -12.81 5.11 -11.32
CA ILE A 190 -12.20 5.43 -12.61
C ILE A 190 -12.82 4.57 -13.71
N ARG A 191 -12.79 3.25 -13.57
CA ARG A 191 -13.26 2.32 -14.61
C ARG A 191 -14.73 2.53 -14.96
N GLU A 192 -15.60 2.70 -13.96
CA GLU A 192 -17.05 2.84 -14.17
C GLU A 192 -17.41 4.12 -14.94
N LYS A 193 -16.67 5.21 -14.69
CA LYS A 193 -16.96 6.51 -15.29
C LYS A 193 -16.25 6.74 -16.62
N THR A 194 -15.05 6.20 -16.80
CA THR A 194 -14.21 6.48 -17.98
C THR A 194 -14.04 5.28 -18.92
N GLY A 195 -14.37 4.07 -18.46
CA GLY A 195 -14.11 2.82 -19.18
C GLY A 195 -12.63 2.41 -19.24
N CYS A 196 -11.74 3.08 -18.50
CA CYS A 196 -10.33 2.72 -18.43
C CYS A 196 -10.13 1.27 -17.94
N SER A 197 -9.18 0.55 -18.55
CA SER A 197 -8.97 -0.88 -18.29
C SER A 197 -7.50 -1.29 -18.23
N THR A 198 -6.58 -0.40 -18.55
CA THR A 198 -5.13 -0.65 -18.51
C THR A 198 -4.39 0.43 -17.75
N SER A 199 -3.27 0.07 -17.12
CA SER A 199 -2.44 1.04 -16.41
C SER A 199 -0.94 0.85 -16.63
N VAL A 200 -0.19 1.92 -16.36
CA VAL A 200 1.25 1.92 -16.08
C VAL A 200 1.40 2.32 -14.61
N ASP A 201 2.08 1.51 -13.81
CA ASP A 201 2.27 1.77 -12.38
C ASP A 201 3.74 2.11 -12.09
N LEU A 202 3.99 3.31 -11.56
CA LEU A 202 5.32 3.84 -11.25
C LEU A 202 5.51 3.90 -9.75
N PHE A 203 6.71 3.56 -9.26
CA PHE A 203 6.97 3.44 -7.82
C PHE A 203 6.03 2.40 -7.18
N SER A 204 5.82 1.28 -7.88
CA SER A 204 4.75 0.31 -7.59
C SER A 204 4.92 -0.39 -6.23
N GLY A 205 6.14 -0.42 -5.69
CA GLY A 205 6.47 -1.10 -4.45
C GLY A 205 6.03 -2.56 -4.47
N ALA A 206 5.42 -3.02 -3.37
CA ALA A 206 4.87 -4.38 -3.30
C ALA A 206 3.55 -4.56 -4.08
N GLY A 207 3.06 -3.52 -4.76
CA GLY A 207 1.91 -3.57 -5.65
C GLY A 207 0.55 -3.37 -4.99
N GLY A 208 0.46 -2.58 -3.91
CA GLY A 208 -0.83 -2.28 -3.28
C GLY A 208 -1.80 -1.58 -4.23
N MET A 209 -1.30 -0.56 -4.96
CA MET A 209 -2.05 0.12 -6.02
C MET A 209 -2.33 -0.83 -7.19
N THR A 210 -1.28 -1.49 -7.71
CA THR A 210 -1.38 -2.44 -8.82
C THR A 210 -2.44 -3.51 -8.59
N TYR A 211 -2.41 -4.14 -7.41
CA TYR A 211 -3.30 -5.24 -7.06
C TYR A 211 -4.73 -4.74 -6.88
N GLY A 212 -4.94 -3.61 -6.19
CA GLY A 212 -6.26 -2.99 -6.07
C GLY A 212 -6.88 -2.68 -7.43
N PHE A 213 -6.11 -2.07 -8.34
CA PHE A 213 -6.56 -1.74 -9.70
C PHE A 213 -6.87 -2.99 -10.51
N LYS A 214 -6.02 -4.02 -10.43
CA LYS A 214 -6.28 -5.33 -11.06
C LYS A 214 -7.63 -5.90 -10.60
N ARG A 215 -7.91 -5.83 -9.29
CA ARG A 215 -9.19 -6.31 -8.73
C ARG A 215 -10.39 -5.47 -9.19
N ALA A 216 -10.18 -4.18 -9.47
CA ALA A 216 -11.19 -3.31 -10.07
C ALA A 216 -11.37 -3.52 -11.59
N GLY A 217 -10.51 -4.31 -12.24
CA GLY A 217 -10.53 -4.57 -13.68
C GLY A 217 -9.64 -3.64 -14.51
N ILE A 218 -8.71 -2.91 -13.88
CA ILE A 218 -7.65 -2.14 -14.54
C ILE A 218 -6.35 -2.93 -14.45
N ASN A 219 -5.90 -3.49 -15.57
CA ASN A 219 -4.72 -4.36 -15.60
C ASN A 219 -3.45 -3.57 -15.92
N ALA A 220 -2.43 -3.69 -15.07
CA ALA A 220 -1.15 -3.05 -15.34
C ALA A 220 -0.45 -3.71 -16.55
N ILE A 221 -0.15 -2.90 -17.56
CA ILE A 221 0.70 -3.26 -18.70
C ILE A 221 2.13 -3.43 -18.23
N ILE A 222 2.59 -2.49 -17.41
CA ILE A 222 3.92 -2.49 -16.81
C ILE A 222 3.85 -1.84 -15.42
N ALA A 223 4.60 -2.41 -14.48
CA ALA A 223 4.83 -1.84 -13.16
C ALA A 223 6.34 -1.65 -12.95
N ASN A 224 6.77 -0.48 -12.50
CA ASN A 224 8.18 -0.13 -12.28
C ASN A 224 8.45 0.23 -10.82
N ASP A 225 9.54 -0.34 -10.28
CA ASP A 225 10.12 0.08 -9.01
C ASP A 225 11.64 -0.19 -9.02
N ILE A 226 12.39 0.54 -8.20
CA ILE A 226 13.84 0.38 -8.06
C ILE A 226 14.22 -0.71 -7.06
N MET A 227 13.34 -1.01 -6.10
CA MET A 227 13.58 -1.97 -5.04
C MET A 227 13.27 -3.39 -5.53
N GLU A 228 14.32 -4.14 -5.84
CA GLU A 228 14.20 -5.52 -6.34
C GLU A 228 13.31 -6.42 -5.47
N SER A 229 13.37 -6.27 -4.14
CA SER A 229 12.52 -7.09 -3.25
C SER A 229 11.02 -6.81 -3.43
N ALA A 230 10.64 -5.56 -3.69
CA ALA A 230 9.27 -5.19 -4.05
C ALA A 230 8.87 -5.73 -5.43
N CYS A 231 9.76 -5.59 -6.42
CA CYS A 231 9.53 -6.10 -7.78
C CYS A 231 9.30 -7.62 -7.78
N VAL A 232 10.11 -8.37 -7.04
CA VAL A 232 9.94 -9.83 -6.89
C VAL A 232 8.62 -10.14 -6.17
N THR A 233 8.28 -9.42 -5.10
CA THR A 233 6.99 -9.56 -4.41
C THR A 233 5.81 -9.35 -5.37
N LEU A 234 5.79 -8.25 -6.11
CA LEU A 234 4.71 -7.94 -7.05
C LEU A 234 4.61 -9.02 -8.13
N LYS A 235 5.73 -9.39 -8.77
CA LYS A 235 5.75 -10.40 -9.82
C LYS A 235 5.36 -11.79 -9.32
N ALA A 236 5.73 -12.16 -8.08
CA ALA A 236 5.36 -13.46 -7.50
C ALA A 236 3.86 -13.58 -7.18
N ASN A 237 3.15 -12.46 -7.00
CA ASN A 237 1.71 -12.44 -6.72
C ASN A 237 0.85 -12.07 -7.93
N CYS A 238 1.42 -11.39 -8.91
CA CYS A 238 0.80 -11.05 -10.19
C CYS A 238 1.76 -11.40 -11.34
N PRO A 239 2.02 -12.69 -11.57
CA PRO A 239 3.04 -13.12 -12.52
C PRO A 239 2.69 -12.80 -13.98
N GLU A 240 1.43 -12.50 -14.28
CA GLU A 240 0.99 -11.99 -15.57
C GLU A 240 1.41 -10.53 -15.85
N ILE A 241 1.74 -9.73 -14.82
CA ILE A 241 2.12 -8.32 -14.97
C ILE A 241 3.59 -8.22 -15.39
N SER A 242 3.90 -7.36 -16.37
CA SER A 242 5.30 -7.03 -16.69
C SER A 242 5.88 -6.15 -15.59
N VAL A 243 6.88 -6.63 -14.86
CA VAL A 243 7.53 -5.86 -13.78
C VAL A 243 8.93 -5.46 -14.23
N LEU A 244 9.16 -4.16 -14.34
CA LEU A 244 10.46 -3.59 -14.68
C LEU A 244 11.15 -3.11 -13.40
N CYS A 245 12.06 -3.95 -12.89
CA CYS A 245 12.93 -3.57 -11.78
C CYS A 245 14.05 -2.65 -12.29
N GLY A 246 13.94 -1.34 -12.05
CA GLY A 246 14.90 -0.38 -12.57
C GLY A 246 14.68 1.04 -12.06
N ASP A 247 15.76 1.83 -12.10
CA ASP A 247 15.73 3.25 -11.76
C ASP A 247 15.05 4.04 -12.88
N ILE A 248 13.96 4.74 -12.55
CA ILE A 248 13.17 5.56 -13.47
C ILE A 248 13.94 6.76 -14.02
N THR A 249 14.99 7.20 -13.32
CA THR A 249 15.87 8.29 -13.77
C THR A 249 16.81 7.87 -14.91
N SER A 250 16.96 6.56 -15.14
CA SER A 250 17.71 6.02 -16.28
C SER A 250 16.89 6.15 -17.55
N GLU A 251 17.48 6.75 -18.59
CA GLU A 251 16.86 6.91 -19.90
C GLU A 251 16.39 5.57 -20.49
N SER A 252 17.16 4.49 -20.30
CA SER A 252 16.78 3.16 -20.80
C SER A 252 15.49 2.64 -20.15
N THR A 253 15.36 2.81 -18.83
CA THR A 253 14.17 2.42 -18.06
C THR A 253 12.97 3.25 -18.51
N LYS A 254 13.16 4.57 -18.57
CA LYS A 254 12.12 5.53 -18.97
C LYS A 254 11.56 5.21 -20.35
N GLN A 255 12.43 4.98 -21.33
CA GLN A 255 11.99 4.64 -22.69
C GLN A 255 11.27 3.29 -22.76
N GLN A 256 11.69 2.29 -21.98
CA GLN A 256 10.95 1.01 -21.90
C GLN A 256 9.54 1.20 -21.35
N ILE A 257 9.38 2.01 -20.30
CA ILE A 257 8.07 2.33 -19.71
C ILE A 257 7.19 3.07 -20.72
N ILE A 258 7.72 4.13 -21.35
CA ILE A 258 6.97 4.92 -22.34
C ILE A 258 6.53 4.04 -23.50
N GLN A 259 7.45 3.24 -24.06
CA GLN A 259 7.12 2.37 -25.19
C GLN A 259 6.09 1.30 -24.81
N ALA A 260 6.19 0.72 -23.60
CA ALA A 260 5.20 -0.22 -23.09
C ALA A 260 3.82 0.45 -22.93
N GLY A 261 3.78 1.66 -22.37
CA GLY A 261 2.56 2.45 -22.22
C GLY A 261 1.89 2.78 -23.56
N ILE A 262 2.67 3.20 -24.56
CA ILE A 262 2.17 3.49 -25.92
C ILE A 262 1.64 2.21 -26.58
N ASN A 263 2.44 1.14 -26.60
CA ASN A 263 2.08 -0.12 -27.27
C ASN A 263 0.88 -0.79 -26.62
N GLY A 264 0.82 -0.78 -25.29
CA GLY A 264 -0.30 -1.30 -24.51
C GLY A 264 -1.51 -0.38 -24.49
N ARG A 265 -1.40 0.85 -25.02
CA ARG A 265 -2.43 1.90 -24.96
C ARG A 265 -2.89 2.11 -23.52
N ALA A 266 -1.96 2.48 -22.66
CA ALA A 266 -2.22 2.71 -21.24
C ALA A 266 -3.29 3.78 -21.07
N ASP A 267 -4.40 3.39 -20.44
CA ASP A 267 -5.47 4.31 -20.09
C ASP A 267 -5.10 5.15 -18.86
N VAL A 268 -4.39 4.55 -17.90
CA VAL A 268 -4.05 5.16 -16.61
C VAL A 268 -2.53 5.17 -16.39
N ILE A 269 -1.99 6.25 -15.84
CA ILE A 269 -0.71 6.22 -15.12
C ILE A 269 -0.98 6.42 -13.64
N CYS A 270 -0.47 5.53 -12.79
CA CYS A 270 -0.50 5.72 -11.34
C CYS A 270 0.91 5.73 -10.75
N GLY A 271 1.10 6.44 -9.64
CA GLY A 271 2.36 6.42 -8.89
C GLY A 271 2.44 7.49 -7.81
N GLY A 272 3.40 7.30 -6.90
CA GLY A 272 3.66 8.24 -5.79
C GLY A 272 5.12 8.70 -5.75
N PRO A 273 5.57 9.55 -6.70
CA PRO A 273 6.94 10.07 -6.67
C PRO A 273 7.16 10.94 -5.42
N PRO A 274 8.35 10.88 -4.81
CA PRO A 274 8.76 11.88 -3.83
C PRO A 274 8.73 13.29 -4.44
N CYS A 275 8.11 14.24 -3.74
CA CYS A 275 7.85 15.60 -4.24
C CYS A 275 8.43 16.69 -3.31
N GLN A 276 9.41 16.34 -2.47
CA GLN A 276 9.97 17.26 -1.48
C GLN A 276 10.73 18.40 -2.17
N GLY A 277 10.19 19.62 -2.12
CA GLY A 277 10.83 20.80 -2.70
C GLY A 277 10.41 21.13 -4.14
N PHE A 278 9.30 20.57 -4.64
CA PHE A 278 8.81 20.91 -5.97
C PHE A 278 8.23 22.34 -6.05
N SER A 279 8.73 23.11 -7.01
CA SER A 279 8.22 24.42 -7.41
C SER A 279 8.24 24.58 -8.93
N MET A 280 7.33 25.37 -9.51
CA MET A 280 7.30 25.60 -10.97
C MET A 280 8.58 26.27 -11.50
N ALA A 281 9.14 27.23 -10.75
CA ALA A 281 10.42 27.84 -11.10
C ALA A 281 11.57 26.83 -11.05
N GLY A 282 11.59 25.98 -10.02
CA GLY A 282 12.53 24.87 -9.89
C GLY A 282 12.33 23.82 -10.98
N PHE A 283 11.10 23.60 -11.46
CA PHE A 283 10.77 22.74 -12.59
C PHE A 283 11.24 23.33 -13.94
N ARG A 284 11.30 24.65 -14.09
CA ARG A 284 11.89 25.27 -15.29
C ARG A 284 13.43 25.32 -15.23
N ALA A 285 14.02 25.25 -14.05
CA ALA A 285 15.48 25.18 -13.83
C ALA A 285 15.99 23.73 -13.83
N LYS A 286 16.86 23.35 -14.78
CA LYS A 286 17.26 21.94 -15.02
C LYS A 286 18.04 21.23 -13.89
N ASP A 287 18.45 21.92 -12.82
CA ASP A 287 19.55 21.45 -11.97
C ASP A 287 19.18 21.11 -10.50
N ASP A 288 17.90 21.00 -10.12
CA ASP A 288 17.55 20.57 -8.75
C ASP A 288 17.35 19.04 -8.65
N PRO A 289 18.31 18.29 -8.06
CA PRO A 289 18.22 16.84 -7.93
C PRO A 289 17.05 16.37 -7.05
N ARG A 290 16.48 17.25 -6.21
CA ARG A 290 15.33 16.92 -5.35
C ARG A 290 14.05 16.71 -6.14
N ASN A 291 13.95 17.30 -7.33
CA ASN A 291 12.77 17.24 -8.18
C ASN A 291 12.90 16.22 -9.33
N GLN A 292 14.04 15.52 -9.43
CA GLN A 292 14.33 14.64 -10.55
C GLN A 292 13.25 13.56 -10.74
N LEU A 293 12.89 12.82 -9.69
CA LEU A 293 11.88 11.75 -9.76
C LEU A 293 10.50 12.25 -10.22
N PHE A 294 10.09 13.45 -9.79
CA PHE A 294 8.84 14.05 -10.22
C PHE A 294 8.90 14.46 -11.70
N ARG A 295 10.05 14.97 -12.17
CA ARG A 295 10.27 15.26 -13.60
C ARG A 295 10.20 14.00 -14.44
N ASP A 296 10.87 12.94 -14.03
CA ASP A 296 10.85 11.67 -14.76
C ASP A 296 9.44 11.08 -14.83
N PHE A 297 8.65 11.22 -13.75
CA PHE A 297 7.22 10.90 -13.77
C PHE A 297 6.46 11.72 -14.82
N VAL A 298 6.67 13.03 -14.87
CA VAL A 298 6.02 13.95 -15.82
C VAL A 298 6.47 13.68 -17.27
N ASP A 299 7.73 13.34 -17.50
CA ASP A 299 8.25 12.94 -18.81
C ASP A 299 7.53 11.69 -19.32
N ILE A 300 7.32 10.69 -18.45
CA ILE A 300 6.60 9.46 -18.80
C ILE A 300 5.14 9.77 -19.08
N VAL A 301 4.49 10.59 -18.24
CA VAL A 301 3.11 11.06 -18.49
C VAL A 301 3.00 11.74 -19.85
N SER A 302 3.95 12.62 -20.18
CA SER A 302 3.96 13.36 -21.45
C SER A 302 4.18 12.42 -22.65
N GLY A 303 5.05 11.41 -22.49
CA GLY A 303 5.35 10.44 -23.55
C GLY A 303 4.21 9.44 -23.80
N VAL A 304 3.54 8.98 -22.75
CA VAL A 304 2.43 8.00 -22.85
C VAL A 304 1.09 8.68 -23.13
N ASN A 305 0.88 9.90 -22.61
CA ASN A 305 -0.35 10.68 -22.70
C ASN A 305 -1.61 9.89 -22.29
N PRO A 306 -1.70 9.39 -21.03
CA PRO A 306 -2.82 8.57 -20.57
C PRO A 306 -4.14 9.36 -20.53
N LYS A 307 -5.26 8.65 -20.36
CA LYS A 307 -6.56 9.30 -20.10
C LYS A 307 -6.65 9.86 -18.68
N VAL A 308 -6.15 9.10 -17.72
CA VAL A 308 -6.22 9.43 -16.29
C VAL A 308 -4.85 9.28 -15.64
N ILE A 309 -4.54 10.19 -14.71
CA ILE A 309 -3.37 10.11 -13.84
C ILE A 309 -3.87 9.98 -12.40
N VAL A 310 -3.30 9.02 -11.66
CA VAL A 310 -3.54 8.84 -10.23
C VAL A 310 -2.24 9.09 -9.49
N PHE A 311 -2.14 10.26 -8.88
CA PHE A 311 -0.97 10.65 -8.12
C PHE A 311 -1.25 10.47 -6.62
N GLU A 312 -0.50 9.58 -5.98
CA GLU A 312 -0.63 9.30 -4.54
C GLU A 312 0.50 9.97 -3.76
N ASN A 313 0.18 10.55 -2.60
CA ASN A 313 1.19 11.08 -1.70
C ASN A 313 0.76 11.13 -0.23
N VAL A 314 1.71 11.47 0.64
CA VAL A 314 1.47 11.68 2.07
C VAL A 314 0.83 13.06 2.33
N GLU A 315 0.09 13.16 3.44
CA GLU A 315 -0.60 14.39 3.87
C GLU A 315 0.28 15.64 3.90
N GLY A 316 1.57 15.49 4.23
CA GLY A 316 2.52 16.59 4.28
C GLY A 316 2.60 17.42 3.00
N LEU A 317 2.26 16.84 1.84
CA LEU A 317 2.19 17.53 0.55
C LEU A 317 1.31 18.79 0.59
N LEU A 318 0.17 18.75 1.28
CA LEU A 318 -0.80 19.85 1.31
C LEU A 318 -0.28 21.06 2.10
N SER A 319 0.47 20.81 3.18
CA SER A 319 1.04 21.84 4.03
C SER A 319 2.43 22.33 3.57
N TYR A 320 3.07 21.58 2.67
CA TYR A 320 4.45 21.88 2.27
C TYR A 320 4.51 23.21 1.52
N GLN A 321 5.45 24.08 1.90
CA GLN A 321 5.57 25.44 1.35
C GLN A 321 4.24 26.21 1.36
N ASN A 322 3.44 26.10 2.43
CA ASN A 322 2.12 26.74 2.54
C ASN A 322 1.19 26.40 1.37
N GLY A 323 1.19 25.13 0.95
CA GLY A 323 0.36 24.61 -0.15
C GLY A 323 0.80 25.01 -1.55
N GLU A 324 1.95 25.68 -1.70
CA GLU A 324 2.49 26.07 -3.01
C GLU A 324 2.81 24.85 -3.88
N THR A 325 3.38 23.78 -3.29
CA THR A 325 3.70 22.56 -4.03
C THR A 325 2.47 21.91 -4.64
N TYR A 326 1.35 21.83 -3.89
CA TYR A 326 0.09 21.32 -4.43
C TYR A 326 -0.41 22.17 -5.60
N ARG A 327 -0.47 23.50 -5.44
CA ARG A 327 -0.90 24.42 -6.51
C ARG A 327 -0.05 24.29 -7.77
N ASN A 328 1.27 24.19 -7.60
CA ASN A 328 2.22 23.99 -8.69
C ASN A 328 1.97 22.66 -9.43
N ILE A 329 1.60 21.58 -8.72
CA ILE A 329 1.30 20.28 -9.35
C ILE A 329 0.03 20.38 -10.19
N ILE A 330 -1.03 21.03 -9.68
CA ILE A 330 -2.29 21.23 -10.40
C ILE A 330 -2.06 22.10 -11.64
N GLU A 331 -1.29 23.19 -11.51
CA GLU A 331 -0.94 24.07 -12.65
C GLU A 331 -0.18 23.29 -13.72
N LEU A 332 0.83 22.51 -13.34
CA LEU A 332 1.60 21.69 -14.27
C LEU A 332 0.73 20.70 -15.06
N PHE A 333 -0.14 19.95 -14.39
CA PHE A 333 -1.03 19.01 -15.10
C PHE A 333 -2.04 19.75 -15.99
N SER A 334 -2.46 20.96 -15.62
CA SER A 334 -3.29 21.81 -16.47
C SER A 334 -2.56 22.26 -17.74
N GLU A 335 -1.28 22.66 -17.62
CA GLU A 335 -0.40 22.97 -18.76
C GLU A 335 -0.20 21.75 -19.68
N LEU A 336 -0.16 20.53 -19.12
CA LEU A 336 -0.10 19.26 -19.86
C LEU A 336 -1.43 18.81 -20.47
N GLY A 337 -2.51 19.57 -20.29
CA GLY A 337 -3.82 19.28 -20.90
C GLY A 337 -4.76 18.42 -20.05
N TYR A 338 -4.59 18.39 -18.72
CA TYR A 338 -5.46 17.67 -17.80
C TYR A 338 -6.25 18.64 -16.89
N ASN A 339 -7.47 18.26 -16.52
CA ASN A 339 -8.13 18.81 -15.34
C ASN A 339 -7.64 18.02 -14.13
N ALA A 340 -7.27 18.68 -13.03
CA ALA A 340 -6.70 18.01 -11.87
C ALA A 340 -7.37 18.48 -10.57
N GLU A 341 -7.60 17.55 -9.64
CA GLU A 341 -8.18 17.81 -8.33
C GLU A 341 -7.55 16.86 -7.30
N GLY A 342 -7.21 17.38 -6.12
CA GLY A 342 -6.68 16.60 -5.01
C GLY A 342 -7.64 16.51 -3.83
N ARG A 343 -7.75 15.31 -3.24
CA ARG A 343 -8.49 15.08 -1.98
C ARG A 343 -7.67 14.29 -0.98
N SER A 344 -7.96 14.52 0.29
CA SER A 344 -7.48 13.68 1.39
C SER A 344 -8.43 12.51 1.63
N LEU A 345 -7.97 11.30 1.33
CA LEU A 345 -8.75 10.08 1.51
C LEU A 345 -8.25 9.29 2.73
N PHE A 346 -9.19 8.87 3.57
CA PHE A 346 -8.94 7.98 4.70
C PHE A 346 -9.25 6.53 4.30
N ALA A 347 -8.26 5.64 4.36
CA ALA A 347 -8.45 4.25 3.96
C ALA A 347 -9.58 3.54 4.72
N ASN A 348 -9.80 3.89 5.98
CA ASN A 348 -10.90 3.37 6.79
C ASN A 348 -12.29 3.80 6.35
N HIS A 349 -12.43 4.82 5.49
CA HIS A 349 -13.71 5.14 4.86
C HIS A 349 -14.02 4.21 3.68
N TYR A 350 -13.05 3.44 3.21
CA TYR A 350 -13.17 2.54 2.06
C TYR A 350 -13.00 1.06 2.45
N GLY A 351 -13.40 0.71 3.69
CA GLY A 351 -13.42 -0.66 4.20
C GLY A 351 -12.07 -1.18 4.74
N ALA A 352 -10.98 -0.39 4.66
CA ALA A 352 -9.71 -0.81 5.23
C ALA A 352 -9.69 -0.67 6.77
N PRO A 353 -9.13 -1.60 7.53
CA PRO A 353 -9.13 -1.58 8.99
C PRO A 353 -7.98 -0.72 9.54
N GLN A 354 -7.73 0.41 8.90
CA GLN A 354 -6.57 1.26 9.15
C GLN A 354 -6.89 2.74 8.92
N ARG A 355 -6.64 3.57 9.94
CA ARG A 355 -6.65 5.03 9.87
C ARG A 355 -5.40 5.51 9.16
N ARG A 356 -5.43 5.46 7.83
CA ARG A 356 -4.35 5.91 6.94
C ARG A 356 -4.89 6.97 6.00
N LYS A 357 -4.46 8.21 6.22
CA LYS A 357 -4.78 9.36 5.35
C LYS A 357 -3.78 9.43 4.19
N ARG A 358 -4.28 9.68 2.98
CA ARG A 358 -3.49 9.89 1.76
C ARG A 358 -4.05 11.02 0.92
N VAL A 359 -3.16 11.77 0.29
CA VAL A 359 -3.52 12.77 -0.71
C VAL A 359 -3.56 12.06 -2.04
N ILE A 360 -4.72 12.05 -2.69
CA ILE A 360 -4.92 11.50 -4.02
C ILE A 360 -5.23 12.66 -4.94
N ILE A 361 -4.40 12.88 -5.95
CA ILE A 361 -4.66 13.83 -7.02
C ILE A 361 -5.07 13.03 -8.25
N LEU A 362 -6.30 13.25 -8.70
CA LEU A 362 -6.83 12.67 -9.93
C LEU A 362 -6.72 13.71 -11.03
N CYS A 363 -6.08 13.34 -12.13
CA CYS A 363 -6.01 14.17 -13.33
C CYS A 363 -6.71 13.47 -14.48
N VAL A 364 -7.64 14.15 -15.15
CA VAL A 364 -8.38 13.63 -16.31
C VAL A 364 -8.05 14.48 -17.53
N ARG A 365 -7.67 13.84 -18.64
CA ARG A 365 -7.30 14.57 -19.87
C ARG A 365 -8.51 15.36 -20.38
N LYS A 366 -8.30 16.64 -20.76
CA LYS A 366 -9.37 17.61 -21.05
C LYS A 366 -10.31 17.19 -22.18
N ASP A 367 -9.85 16.37 -23.13
CA ASP A 367 -10.62 15.86 -24.27
C ASP A 367 -11.65 14.77 -23.87
N ILE A 368 -11.55 14.20 -22.68
CA ILE A 368 -12.45 13.12 -22.21
C ILE A 368 -13.81 13.68 -21.81
N GLY A 369 -13.89 14.95 -21.39
CA GLY A 369 -15.12 15.58 -20.95
C GLY A 369 -15.65 15.06 -19.59
N ILE A 370 -14.79 14.45 -18.79
CA ILE A 370 -15.08 14.00 -17.41
C ILE A 370 -14.23 14.83 -16.45
N MET A 371 -14.82 15.28 -15.34
CA MET A 371 -14.09 16.04 -14.32
C MET A 371 -13.46 15.07 -13.29
N PRO A 372 -12.31 15.43 -12.69
CA PRO A 372 -11.72 14.66 -11.59
C PRO A 372 -12.71 14.37 -10.44
N SER A 373 -13.57 15.31 -10.09
CA SER A 373 -14.64 15.15 -9.10
C SER A 373 -15.54 13.95 -9.37
N ASP A 374 -15.78 13.61 -10.64
CA ASP A 374 -16.70 12.52 -11.04
C ASP A 374 -16.10 11.13 -10.81
N ILE A 375 -14.78 11.03 -10.68
CA ILE A 375 -14.02 9.78 -10.58
C ILE A 375 -13.41 9.54 -9.20
N PHE A 376 -13.69 10.41 -8.22
CA PHE A 376 -13.39 10.09 -6.83
C PHE A 376 -14.36 9.02 -6.31
N PRO A 377 -13.87 8.02 -5.55
CA PRO A 377 -14.74 7.01 -4.97
C PRO A 377 -15.59 7.59 -3.83
N GLN A 378 -16.83 7.16 -3.74
CA GLN A 378 -17.68 7.44 -2.57
C GLN A 378 -17.21 6.61 -1.36
N ALA A 379 -17.28 7.21 -0.17
CA ALA A 379 -17.00 6.53 1.07
C ALA A 379 -17.99 5.38 1.31
N ILE A 380 -17.49 4.23 1.76
CA ILE A 380 -18.26 3.01 2.05
C ILE A 380 -18.56 2.89 3.55
N THR A 381 -17.63 3.35 4.39
CA THR A 381 -17.63 3.18 5.87
C THR A 381 -17.21 4.49 6.57
N PRO A 382 -17.86 5.64 6.28
CA PRO A 382 -17.46 6.92 6.89
C PRO A 382 -17.74 6.94 8.41
N ASN A 383 -18.83 6.31 8.86
CA ASN A 383 -19.20 6.30 10.27
C ASN A 383 -18.39 5.28 11.09
N LEU A 384 -17.99 5.69 12.31
CA LEU A 384 -17.08 4.94 13.17
C LEU A 384 -17.58 3.54 13.55
N ASP A 385 -18.89 3.36 13.69
CA ASP A 385 -19.54 2.10 14.06
C ASP A 385 -19.58 1.08 12.92
N LYS A 386 -19.41 1.54 11.67
CA LYS A 386 -19.32 0.69 10.47
C LYS A 386 -17.88 0.38 10.06
N GLN A 387 -16.90 1.04 10.66
CA GLN A 387 -15.50 0.82 10.33
C GLN A 387 -14.99 -0.53 10.85
N VAL A 388 -14.33 -1.27 9.97
CA VAL A 388 -13.71 -2.55 10.33
C VAL A 388 -12.62 -2.35 11.36
N ASN A 389 -12.72 -3.05 12.49
CA ASN A 389 -11.80 -2.89 13.59
C ASN A 389 -10.65 -3.92 13.58
N ALA A 390 -9.68 -3.74 14.48
CA ALA A 390 -8.54 -4.63 14.58
C ALA A 390 -8.92 -6.06 15.03
N TYR A 391 -9.98 -6.23 15.82
CA TYR A 391 -10.42 -7.57 16.25
C TYR A 391 -10.89 -8.39 15.04
N GLU A 392 -11.74 -7.80 14.21
CA GLU A 392 -12.22 -8.38 12.96
C GLU A 392 -11.10 -8.69 11.96
N THR A 393 -9.91 -8.13 12.12
CA THR A 393 -8.80 -8.24 11.16
C THR A 393 -7.75 -9.27 11.58
N ILE A 394 -7.44 -9.39 12.88
CA ILE A 394 -6.29 -10.20 13.34
C ILE A 394 -6.58 -11.13 14.53
N ALA A 395 -7.82 -11.21 15.04
CA ALA A 395 -8.11 -12.03 16.22
C ALA A 395 -7.88 -13.54 15.99
N ASP A 396 -8.07 -14.05 14.77
CA ASP A 396 -7.78 -15.45 14.42
C ASP A 396 -6.26 -15.80 14.47
N LEU A 397 -5.38 -14.79 14.48
CA LEU A 397 -3.92 -14.95 14.58
C LEU A 397 -3.38 -14.75 16.01
N GLU A 398 -4.20 -14.29 16.96
CA GLU A 398 -3.75 -13.88 18.30
C GLU A 398 -2.98 -14.99 19.04
N ASN A 399 -3.47 -16.23 18.91
CA ASN A 399 -2.93 -17.42 19.56
C ASN A 399 -1.96 -18.21 18.69
N VAL A 400 -1.66 -17.72 17.48
CA VAL A 400 -0.73 -18.35 16.57
C VAL A 400 0.68 -17.85 16.85
N GLU A 401 1.59 -18.76 17.19
CA GLU A 401 3.00 -18.43 17.37
C GLU A 401 3.58 -17.85 16.07
N CYS A 402 4.28 -16.71 16.18
CA CYS A 402 4.93 -16.08 15.05
C CYS A 402 6.17 -16.87 14.62
N SER A 403 6.02 -17.73 13.63
CA SER A 403 7.10 -18.53 13.05
C SER A 403 6.92 -18.73 11.55
N GLU A 404 7.96 -19.25 10.89
CA GLU A 404 7.89 -19.59 9.46
C GLU A 404 6.96 -20.77 9.17
N THR A 405 6.65 -21.60 10.17
CA THR A 405 5.80 -22.79 10.04
C THR A 405 4.46 -22.61 10.77
N ALA A 406 4.09 -21.36 11.05
CA ALA A 406 2.85 -21.00 11.71
C ALA A 406 1.64 -21.52 10.93
N LYS A 407 0.61 -22.00 11.64
CA LYS A 407 -0.64 -22.50 11.05
C LYS A 407 -1.84 -21.85 11.74
N TYR A 408 -2.93 -21.70 11.01
CA TYR A 408 -4.18 -21.23 11.59
C TYR A 408 -4.65 -22.21 12.68
N SER A 409 -5.15 -21.66 13.79
CA SER A 409 -5.61 -22.45 14.94
C SER A 409 -6.94 -21.95 15.52
N SER A 410 -7.59 -20.99 14.86
CA SER A 410 -8.83 -20.36 15.29
C SER A 410 -9.91 -20.53 14.22
N ASP A 411 -11.13 -20.83 14.67
CA ASP A 411 -12.34 -20.87 13.85
C ASP A 411 -13.05 -19.51 13.78
N TYR A 412 -12.50 -18.48 14.43
CA TYR A 412 -13.06 -17.12 14.35
C TYR A 412 -13.05 -16.61 12.91
N THR A 413 -14.16 -16.00 12.51
CA THR A 413 -14.33 -15.41 11.19
C THR A 413 -15.10 -14.10 11.29
N SER A 414 -14.87 -13.23 10.31
CA SER A 414 -15.52 -11.95 10.09
C SER A 414 -15.63 -11.74 8.57
N PRO A 415 -16.47 -10.83 8.07
CA PRO A 415 -16.45 -10.47 6.65
C PRO A 415 -15.04 -10.09 6.15
N MET A 416 -14.27 -9.41 6.99
CA MET A 416 -12.89 -9.03 6.68
C MET A 416 -11.98 -10.25 6.55
N LEU A 417 -12.06 -11.23 7.45
CA LEU A 417 -11.27 -12.46 7.35
C LEU A 417 -11.68 -13.31 6.15
N GLN A 418 -12.97 -13.37 5.82
CA GLN A 418 -13.46 -14.04 4.63
C GLN A 418 -12.86 -13.40 3.37
N TYR A 419 -12.81 -12.07 3.29
CA TYR A 419 -12.13 -11.35 2.20
C TYR A 419 -10.62 -11.67 2.17
N LEU A 420 -9.93 -11.53 3.30
CA LEU A 420 -8.48 -11.73 3.38
C LEU A 420 -8.10 -13.17 3.00
N LYS A 421 -8.92 -14.16 3.37
CA LYS A 421 -8.72 -15.57 3.02
C LYS A 421 -9.23 -15.92 1.61
N SER A 422 -9.66 -14.93 0.83
CA SER A 422 -10.21 -15.08 -0.53
C SER A 422 -11.45 -15.98 -0.60
N GLU A 423 -12.23 -16.05 0.47
CA GLU A 423 -13.49 -16.80 0.56
C GLU A 423 -14.67 -16.03 -0.07
N ILE A 424 -14.61 -14.69 -0.04
CA ILE A 424 -15.58 -13.79 -0.68
C ILE A 424 -14.88 -12.75 -1.55
N SER A 425 -15.61 -12.15 -2.51
CA SER A 425 -15.05 -11.09 -3.35
C SER A 425 -14.92 -9.75 -2.58
N ILE A 426 -14.20 -8.79 -3.16
CA ILE A 426 -14.12 -7.43 -2.59
C ILE A 426 -15.50 -6.78 -2.60
N ASP A 427 -16.27 -6.93 -3.67
CA ASP A 427 -17.63 -6.38 -3.77
C ASP A 427 -18.55 -6.97 -2.69
N ASP A 428 -18.54 -8.30 -2.50
CA ASP A 428 -19.33 -8.96 -1.46
C ASP A 428 -18.95 -8.50 -0.05
N PHE A 429 -17.65 -8.28 0.17
CA PHE A 429 -17.15 -7.74 1.44
C PHE A 429 -17.60 -6.30 1.66
N LEU A 430 -17.40 -5.43 0.67
CA LEU A 430 -17.77 -4.00 0.77
C LEU A 430 -19.28 -3.84 0.98
N GLU A 431 -20.10 -4.69 0.36
CA GLU A 431 -21.54 -4.70 0.59
C GLU A 431 -21.91 -5.10 2.02
N LYS A 432 -21.20 -6.06 2.63
CA LYS A 432 -21.44 -6.49 4.01
C LYS A 432 -21.08 -5.42 5.05
N VAL A 433 -20.11 -4.55 4.74
CA VAL A 433 -19.65 -3.48 5.65
C VAL A 433 -20.20 -2.11 5.27
N ARG A 434 -20.96 -2.01 4.18
CA ARG A 434 -21.51 -0.76 3.66
C ARG A 434 -22.34 -0.06 4.74
N ASP A 435 -22.17 1.25 4.78
CA ASP A 435 -23.02 2.12 5.55
C ASP A 435 -24.19 2.63 4.71
N ASP A 436 -25.35 2.00 4.86
CA ASP A 436 -26.55 2.32 4.08
C ASP A 436 -27.10 3.73 4.35
N SER A 437 -26.77 4.36 5.49
CA SER A 437 -27.20 5.73 5.78
C SER A 437 -26.57 6.77 4.86
N VAL A 438 -25.49 6.42 4.16
CA VAL A 438 -24.82 7.27 3.18
C VAL A 438 -25.55 7.27 1.83
N SER A 439 -26.51 6.35 1.63
CA SER A 439 -27.16 6.13 0.33
C SER A 439 -28.43 6.93 0.05
N GLU A 440 -28.97 7.70 1.00
CA GLU A 440 -30.28 8.38 0.83
C GLU A 440 -30.33 9.90 1.12
N SER A 441 -29.24 10.54 1.55
CA SER A 441 -29.25 12.00 1.69
C SER A 441 -27.83 12.56 1.79
N GLU A 442 -27.59 13.62 1.01
CA GLU A 442 -26.45 14.54 1.07
C GLU A 442 -25.25 14.18 0.18
N GLU A 443 -25.15 14.88 -0.95
CA GLU A 443 -23.88 15.28 -1.60
C GLU A 443 -23.06 16.24 -0.68
N GLY A 444 -23.17 16.10 0.65
CA GLY A 444 -22.67 17.05 1.64
C GLY A 444 -21.96 16.34 2.79
N GLU A 445 -20.72 16.76 3.04
CA GLU A 445 -20.06 16.70 4.34
C GLU A 445 -19.84 15.32 5.01
N ALA A 446 -19.32 14.33 4.26
CA ALA A 446 -18.16 13.66 4.84
C ALA A 446 -17.01 14.69 4.79
N GLU A 447 -16.24 14.89 5.86
CA GLU A 447 -15.06 15.79 5.89
C GLU A 447 -13.94 15.33 4.91
N GLU A 448 -14.25 15.24 3.62
CA GLU A 448 -13.30 15.28 2.52
C GLU A 448 -13.03 16.77 2.27
N GLU A 449 -11.97 17.30 2.88
CA GLU A 449 -11.51 18.66 2.58
C GLU A 449 -11.15 18.74 1.08
N THR A 450 -12.07 19.28 0.28
CA THR A 450 -11.83 19.76 -1.07
C THR A 450 -11.15 21.12 -0.97
N PHE A 451 -9.93 21.22 -1.50
CA PHE A 451 -9.18 22.47 -1.49
C PHE A 451 -9.64 23.38 -2.63
N GLU A 452 -10.66 24.22 -2.38
CA GLU A 452 -10.97 25.35 -3.25
C GLU A 452 -10.06 26.55 -2.94
N SER A 453 -9.73 27.32 -3.96
CA SER A 453 -8.67 28.33 -3.98
C SER A 453 -8.94 29.62 -3.19
N GLU A 454 -9.92 29.67 -2.30
CA GLU A 454 -10.32 30.91 -1.60
C GLU A 454 -10.44 30.71 -0.08
N SER A 455 -9.37 31.03 0.64
CA SER A 455 -9.36 31.65 1.99
C SER A 455 -7.98 31.55 2.65
N TYR A 456 -7.01 32.33 2.15
CA TYR A 456 -5.78 32.65 2.87
C TYR A 456 -5.75 34.12 3.30
N GLU A 457 -6.84 34.57 3.92
CA GLU A 457 -6.80 35.77 4.75
C GLU A 457 -7.12 35.35 6.18
N GLN A 458 -6.20 35.69 7.09
CA GLN A 458 -6.21 35.49 8.55
C GLN A 458 -5.48 34.27 9.09
N LEU A 459 -4.14 34.32 9.04
CA LEU A 459 -3.30 33.80 10.12
C LEU A 459 -2.04 34.68 10.21
N THR A 460 -2.26 35.91 10.66
CA THR A 460 -1.20 36.84 11.08
C THR A 460 -0.76 36.49 12.50
N ILE A 461 0.56 36.32 12.67
CA ILE A 461 1.34 36.58 13.90
C ILE A 461 1.22 35.50 15.00
N PHE A 462 2.30 34.76 15.23
CA PHE A 462 3.16 34.93 16.41
C PHE A 462 4.49 34.19 16.19
N THR A 463 5.52 34.97 15.85
CA THR A 463 6.93 34.63 15.99
C THR A 463 7.38 34.90 17.43
N ALA A 464 7.99 33.91 18.07
CA ALA A 464 9.08 34.07 19.04
C ALA A 464 9.80 32.72 19.20
#